data_AF-A0A1V6I9X9-F1
#
_entry.id   AF-A0A1V6I9X9-F1
#
_cell.length_a   1.000
_cell.length_b   1.000
_cell.length_c   1.000
_cell.angle_alpha   90.00
_cell.angle_beta   90.00
_cell.angle_gamma   90.00
#
_symmetry.space_group_name_H-M   'P 1'
#
loop_
_entity.id
_entity.type
_entity.pdbx_description
1 polymer ?
#
loop_
_entity_poly.entity_id
_entity_poly.type
_entity_poly.pdbx_seq_one_letter_code
_entity_poly.pdbx_strand_id
1 'polypeptide(L)' 'MSEKCELLNTCGFFINFRGNTEVVKQGWIKMFCESKEKSEKCKRKEIRKQTGKPPVDNMTPTGKML' A
#
# COMPACT_ATOMS: atom_id res chain seq x y z
N MET A 1 0.56 1.44 -20.98
CA MET A 1 1.29 2.14 -19.91
C MET A 1 0.68 1.72 -18.59
N SER A 2 1.45 1.04 -17.73
CA SER A 2 0.95 0.64 -16.41
C SER A 2 1.07 1.83 -15.45
N GLU A 3 -0.03 2.52 -15.20
CA GLU A 3 -0.05 3.64 -14.25
C GLU A 3 0.19 3.11 -12.83
N LYS A 4 1.08 3.76 -12.09
CA LYS A 4 1.38 3.42 -10.68
C LYS A 4 0.16 3.73 -9.79
N CYS A 5 0.14 3.16 -8.60
CA CYS A 5 -0.89 3.45 -7.60
C CYS A 5 -0.95 4.95 -7.27
N GLU A 6 -2.11 5.56 -7.48
CA GLU A 6 -2.42 6.96 -7.15
C GLU A 6 -2.21 7.30 -5.66
N LEU A 7 -2.39 6.31 -4.79
CA LEU A 7 -2.28 6.46 -3.34
C LEU A 7 -0.88 6.19 -2.82
N LEU A 8 0.09 5.84 -3.69
CA LEU A 8 1.43 5.44 -3.25
C LEU A 8 2.11 6.55 -2.41
N ASN A 9 2.02 7.80 -2.88
CA ASN A 9 2.61 8.96 -2.21
C ASN A 9 1.88 9.36 -0.91
N THR A 10 0.61 8.98 -0.74
CA THR A 10 -0.22 9.32 0.43
C THR A 10 -0.52 8.12 1.32
N CYS A 11 0.09 6.97 1.04
CA CYS A 11 -0.16 5.74 1.78
C CYS A 11 0.62 5.78 3.09
N GLY A 12 -0.12 5.89 4.20
CA GLY A 12 0.43 5.95 5.54
C GLY A 12 1.42 4.83 5.87
N PHE A 13 1.21 3.59 5.40
CA PHE A 13 2.20 2.52 5.50
C PHE A 13 3.55 2.92 4.89
N PHE A 14 3.60 3.42 3.67
CA PHE A 14 4.88 3.79 3.06
C PHE A 14 5.54 5.02 3.70
N ILE A 15 4.72 5.96 4.17
CA ILE A 15 5.14 7.19 4.85
C ILE A 15 5.69 6.90 6.24
N ASN A 16 4.98 6.14 7.06
CA ASN A 16 5.30 5.89 8.47
C ASN A 16 6.27 4.73 8.66
N PHE A 17 6.29 3.75 7.76
CA PHE A 17 7.21 2.61 7.84
C PHE A 17 8.65 2.99 7.45
N ARG A 18 9.10 4.24 7.70
CA ARG A 18 10.46 4.74 7.44
C ARG A 18 11.56 3.93 8.13
N GLY A 19 11.26 3.19 9.20
CA GLY A 19 12.25 2.41 9.96
C GLY A 19 12.42 0.96 9.54
N ASN A 20 11.52 0.40 8.72
CA ASN A 20 11.64 -1.00 8.30
C ASN A 20 12.20 -1.08 6.88
N THR A 21 13.16 -1.99 6.73
CA THR A 21 14.04 -2.27 5.59
C THR A 21 13.46 -1.81 4.25
N GLU A 22 14.16 -0.92 3.55
CA GLU A 22 13.78 -0.43 2.21
C GLU A 22 13.45 -1.57 1.23
N VAL A 23 14.09 -2.74 1.40
CA VAL A 23 13.82 -3.98 0.65
C VAL A 23 12.35 -4.41 0.75
N VAL A 24 11.77 -4.37 1.95
CA VAL A 24 10.36 -4.76 2.18
C VAL A 24 9.43 -3.78 1.48
N LYS A 25 9.71 -2.47 1.58
CA LYS A 25 8.93 -1.46 0.84
C LYS A 25 8.99 -1.66 -0.67
N GLN A 26 10.18 -1.85 -1.23
CA GLN A 26 10.38 -2.05 -2.66
C GLN A 26 9.66 -3.32 -3.14
N GLY A 27 9.71 -4.41 -2.38
CA GLY A 27 8.97 -5.64 -2.66
C GLY A 27 7.45 -5.42 -2.71
N TRP A 28 6.89 -4.75 -1.70
CA TRP A 28 5.47 -4.44 -1.67
C TRP A 28 5.04 -3.49 -2.79
N ILE A 29 5.84 -2.47 -3.11
CA ILE A 29 5.57 -1.53 -4.21
C ILE A 29 5.53 -2.29 -5.53
N LYS A 30 6.51 -3.17 -5.79
CA LYS A 30 6.56 -3.98 -7.01
C LYS A 30 5.39 -4.95 -7.14
N MET A 31 4.97 -5.54 -6.02
CA MET A 31 3.87 -6.51 -6.00
C MET A 31 2.48 -5.86 -6.07
N PHE A 32 2.27 -4.69 -5.43
CA PHE A 32 0.94 -4.11 -5.25
C PHE A 32 0.79 -2.68 -5.81
N CYS A 33 1.85 -1.91 -6.03
CA CYS A 33 1.73 -0.49 -6.38
C CYS A 33 2.28 -0.11 -7.75
N GLU A 34 2.96 -1.02 -8.43
CA GLU A 34 3.58 -0.79 -9.74
C GLU A 34 2.57 -0.65 -10.89
N SER A 35 1.35 -1.18 -10.72
CA SER A 35 0.26 -1.00 -11.67
C SER A 35 -1.07 -0.77 -10.98
N LYS A 36 -1.97 -0.04 -11.65
CA LYS A 36 -3.33 0.25 -11.19
C LYS A 36 -4.09 -1.03 -10.83
N GLU A 37 -4.03 -2.06 -11.68
CA GLU A 37 -4.64 -3.38 -11.42
C GLU A 37 -4.06 -4.08 -10.18
N LYS A 38 -2.73 -4.07 -10.01
CA LYS A 38 -2.10 -4.60 -8.79
C LYS A 38 -2.53 -3.82 -7.55
N SER A 39 -2.73 -2.50 -7.69
CA SER A 39 -3.17 -1.63 -6.58
C SER A 39 -4.59 -1.93 -6.11
N GLU A 40 -5.44 -2.44 -7.00
CA GLU A 40 -6.78 -2.88 -6.63
C GLU A 40 -6.75 -4.15 -5.77
N LYS A 41 -5.68 -4.96 -5.85
CA LYS A 41 -5.46 -6.13 -4.97
C LYS A 41 -4.91 -5.74 -3.59
N CYS A 42 -4.61 -4.47 -3.36
CA CYS A 42 -4.14 -3.99 -2.07
C CYS A 42 -5.31 -3.89 -1.08
N LYS A 43 -5.28 -4.69 -0.01
CA LYS A 43 -6.34 -4.70 1.01
C LYS A 43 -6.48 -3.34 1.72
N ARG A 44 -5.37 -2.59 1.82
CA ARG A 44 -5.43 -1.22 2.34
C ARG A 44 -6.29 -0.28 1.49
N LYS A 45 -6.20 -0.41 0.16
CA LYS A 45 -7.01 0.37 -0.79
C LYS A 45 -8.47 -0.03 -0.70
N GLU A 46 -8.73 -1.32 -0.60
CA GLU A 46 -10.07 -1.88 -0.44
C GLU A 46 -10.76 -1.35 0.83
N ILE A 47 -10.08 -1.39 1.98
CA ILE A 47 -10.61 -0.86 3.24
C ILE A 47 -10.86 0.64 3.16
N ARG A 48 -9.96 1.40 2.53
CA ARG A 48 -10.16 2.84 2.33
C ARG A 48 -11.37 3.14 1.45
N LYS A 49 -11.62 2.33 0.41
CA LYS A 49 -12.83 2.45 -0.42
C LYS A 49 -14.10 2.11 0.37
N GLN A 50 -14.06 1.09 1.23
CA GLN A 50 -15.22 0.66 2.02
C GLN A 50 -15.55 1.61 3.18
N THR A 51 -14.53 2.07 3.90
CA THR A 51 -14.68 2.85 5.14
C THR A 51 -14.54 4.36 4.92
N GLY A 52 -14.04 4.78 3.75
CA GLY A 52 -13.64 6.16 3.46
C GLY A 52 -12.37 6.61 4.19
N LYS A 53 -11.85 5.82 5.13
CA LYS A 53 -10.72 6.18 6.00
C LYS A 53 -9.48 5.33 5.64
N PRO A 54 -8.27 5.91 5.69
CA PRO A 54 -7.06 5.13 5.53
C PRO A 54 -6.95 4.10 6.66
N PRO A 55 -6.52 2.86 6.36
CA PRO A 55 -6.26 1.86 7.39
C PRO A 55 -5.01 2.22 8.20
N VAL A 56 -4.90 1.62 9.39
CA VAL A 56 -3.77 1.81 10.30
C VAL A 56 -2.43 1.59 9.60
N ASP A 57 -1.43 2.38 9.96
CA ASP A 57 -0.13 2.39 9.28
C ASP A 57 0.62 1.07 9.38
N ASN A 58 0.33 0.26 10.40
CA ASN A 58 0.97 -1.02 10.66
C ASN A 58 0.39 -2.16 9.79
N MET A 59 -0.65 -1.89 9.01
CA MET A 59 -1.26 -2.90 8.13
C MET A 59 -0.51 -3.02 6.80
N THR A 60 -0.14 -4.22 6.38
CA THR A 60 0.49 -4.48 5.07
C THR A 60 -0.50 -4.35 3.92
N PRO A 61 -0.04 -4.27 2.66
CA PRO A 61 -0.90 -4.37 1.47
C PRO A 61 -1.71 -5.66 1.38
N THR A 62 -1.26 -6.74 2.02
CA THR A 62 -1.98 -8.03 2.11
C THR A 62 -3.02 -8.06 3.24
N GLY A 63 -3.07 -7.03 4.07
CA GLY A 63 -3.99 -6.92 5.20
C GLY A 63 -3.55 -7.62 6.49
N LYS A 64 -2.30 -8.08 6.55
CA LYS A 64 -1.69 -8.53 7.81
C LYS A 64 -1.23 -7.32 8.61
N MET A 65 -1.25 -7.41 9.94
CA MET A 65 -0.65 -6.41 10.81
C MET A 65 0.82 -6.78 11.06
N LEU A 66 1.70 -5.79 11.00
CA LEU A 66 3.11 -5.86 11.40
C LEU A 66 3.28 -5.34 12.83
#